data_AF-A0A5C4V3K6-F1
#
_entry.id   AF-A0A5C4V3K6-F1
#
_cell.length_a   1.000
_cell.length_b   1.000
_cell.length_c   1.000
_cell.angle_alpha   90.00
_cell.angle_beta   90.00
_cell.angle_gamma   90.00
#
_symmetry.space_group_name_H-M   'P 1'
#
loop_
_entity.id
_entity.type
_entity.pdbx_description
1 polymer ?
#
loop_
_entity_poly.entity_id
_entity_poly.type
_entity_poly.pdbx_seq_one_letter_code
_entity_poly.pdbx_strand_id
1 'polypeptide(L)'
;MSADQHRGGREPAGPGTVPPGTVLPGPVEQERAGHAREGRPAPAGTEGPALRRGLAVIAHDGGTIVQGGTRRHVFRGRTAREVLPVLLPLLDGTRTRPRLCAAVGLSAPQLDAVLALLRRRGLLEERRGRRAERVASHVADFVSRGVEWTGAHRDADACLDALGRTAALVYGPAGTAGVIAADLAESGVGHTATPPPPPPGPAPELAAAPASRGAARTLLVVVDEPGQDGLLERVAAQGAAWDVPVLRVAVDRDRVELGPVFLSGYTACVACCRAGRAAAGWGEPRSVDPDTRDLLAGLACSEALALLGASSTTAPARTLRAVSVPDGGSERFFVAPEPGCPDCGTGPAAEDGAAVAELYEWTVERPPPPAVAPGDPPQDVATRWADLAGDRPARSFVTRPRCPLPAAGLPVPGTFGAGAGQPAGDPSGMAEIADVLARVGGFRDTDDPAAGRWAPSGGSLASVELYLLTREGQVDLPGTVFRYDDTHHELIAVRPEPVPLDRALRSTDLRAEDVGHVLVMVAAHQRLAAKYGGFAYRLAQLDAGCATTQLSAVLHSRGTPVDFASAWGHDLAETLDLVPGDQYVTAVAAVGDPPRPPSANAPREN
;
A
#
# COMPACT_ATOMS: atom_id res chain seq x y z
N MET A 1 2.15 32.93 -66.62
CA MET A 1 2.77 31.76 -67.28
C MET A 1 2.64 30.58 -66.33
N SER A 2 1.88 29.56 -66.75
CA SER A 2 1.65 28.18 -66.29
C SER A 2 1.94 27.81 -64.81
N ALA A 3 1.02 27.24 -64.02
CA ALA A 3 0.31 25.95 -64.17
C ALA A 3 1.29 24.76 -64.37
N ASP A 4 1.24 23.58 -63.76
CA ASP A 4 0.29 22.92 -62.86
C ASP A 4 0.95 21.60 -62.36
N GLN A 5 0.44 21.07 -61.24
CA GLN A 5 0.38 19.65 -60.84
C GLN A 5 1.62 18.72 -60.77
N HIS A 6 1.89 18.17 -59.58
CA HIS A 6 1.60 16.75 -59.33
C HIS A 6 1.39 16.37 -57.85
N ARG A 7 0.40 15.48 -57.67
CA ARG A 7 -0.15 14.93 -56.43
C ARG A 7 0.66 13.73 -55.92
N GLY A 8 0.58 13.49 -54.61
CA GLY A 8 0.87 12.23 -53.92
C GLY A 8 1.13 12.54 -52.44
N GLY A 9 0.17 12.40 -51.53
CA GLY A 9 -0.34 11.12 -51.04
C GLY A 9 0.00 11.03 -49.56
N ARG A 10 -0.87 11.60 -48.71
CA ARG A 10 -0.86 11.39 -47.26
C ARG A 10 -1.50 10.03 -46.98
N GLU A 11 -0.75 9.13 -46.36
CA GLU A 11 -1.32 8.05 -45.54
C GLU A 11 -0.90 8.26 -44.08
N PRO A 12 -1.84 8.08 -43.12
CA PRO A 12 -1.60 8.30 -41.71
C PRO A 12 -0.86 7.11 -41.08
N ALA A 13 0.11 7.44 -40.21
CA ALA A 13 0.79 6.49 -39.35
C ALA A 13 -0.22 5.67 -38.53
N GLY A 14 -0.01 4.35 -38.53
CA GLY A 14 -0.83 3.36 -37.86
C GLY A 14 -0.87 3.53 -36.33
N PRO A 15 -1.82 2.84 -35.68
CA PRO A 15 -2.16 3.06 -34.28
C PRO A 15 -0.99 2.66 -33.37
N GLY A 16 -0.63 3.57 -32.47
CA GLY A 16 0.32 3.34 -31.40
C GLY A 16 -0.09 2.16 -30.54
N THR A 17 0.89 1.32 -30.25
CA THR A 17 0.85 0.24 -29.26
C THR A 17 0.45 0.79 -27.90
N VAL A 18 -0.74 0.38 -27.47
CA VAL A 18 -1.32 0.58 -26.13
C VAL A 18 -0.53 -0.26 -25.12
N PRO A 19 -0.15 0.27 -23.94
CA PRO A 19 0.46 -0.53 -22.87
C PRO A 19 -0.56 -1.55 -22.33
N PRO A 20 -0.14 -2.77 -21.92
CA PRO A 20 -1.08 -3.79 -21.48
C PRO A 20 -1.79 -3.35 -20.20
N GLY A 21 -3.10 -3.16 -20.30
CA GLY A 21 -3.98 -2.86 -19.18
C GLY A 21 -4.07 -4.04 -18.21
N THR A 22 -4.10 -3.70 -16.93
CA THR A 22 -4.38 -4.62 -15.83
C THR A 22 -5.77 -5.21 -16.04
N VAL A 23 -5.84 -6.50 -16.39
CA VAL A 23 -7.10 -7.24 -16.53
C VAL A 23 -7.67 -7.48 -15.13
N LEU A 24 -8.77 -6.81 -14.83
CA LEU A 24 -9.61 -7.14 -13.68
C LEU A 24 -10.27 -8.52 -13.91
N PRO A 25 -10.24 -9.45 -12.95
CA PRO A 25 -10.94 -10.72 -13.10
C PRO A 25 -12.46 -10.49 -13.02
N GLY A 26 -13.17 -10.87 -14.08
CA GLY A 26 -14.62 -10.94 -14.10
C GLY A 26 -15.17 -12.06 -13.20
N PRO A 27 -16.48 -12.04 -12.89
CA PRO A 27 -17.09 -13.00 -11.97
C PRO A 27 -17.10 -14.41 -12.59
N VAL A 28 -16.56 -15.38 -11.86
CA VAL A 28 -16.57 -16.80 -12.24
C VAL A 28 -17.95 -17.38 -11.94
N GLU A 29 -18.69 -17.73 -12.99
CA GLU A 29 -19.93 -18.51 -12.90
C GLU A 29 -19.63 -19.93 -12.39
N GLN A 30 -20.20 -20.29 -11.23
CA GLN A 30 -20.16 -21.65 -10.68
C GLN A 30 -21.29 -22.50 -11.26
N GLU A 31 -20.94 -23.47 -12.11
CA GLU A 31 -21.86 -24.52 -12.56
C GLU A 31 -22.28 -25.47 -11.43
N ARG A 32 -23.56 -25.85 -11.43
CA ARG A 32 -24.23 -26.67 -10.44
C ARG A 32 -24.14 -28.18 -10.75
N ALA A 33 -23.77 -28.92 -9.69
CA ALA A 33 -24.34 -30.19 -9.18
C ALA A 33 -24.25 -31.51 -9.99
N GLY A 34 -23.86 -32.59 -9.28
CA GLY A 34 -24.07 -33.97 -9.74
C GLY A 34 -23.66 -35.10 -8.79
N HIS A 35 -24.54 -35.43 -7.83
CA HIS A 35 -24.81 -36.74 -7.20
C HIS A 35 -23.78 -37.46 -6.29
N ALA A 36 -24.29 -37.81 -5.10
CA ALA A 36 -23.64 -38.55 -4.02
C ALA A 36 -23.66 -40.07 -4.22
N ARG A 37 -22.57 -40.74 -3.83
CA ARG A 37 -22.55 -42.16 -3.45
C ARG A 37 -21.81 -42.31 -2.12
N GLU A 38 -22.46 -42.98 -1.18
CA GLU A 38 -22.01 -43.21 0.20
C GLU A 38 -20.80 -44.15 0.27
N GLY A 39 -19.95 -43.93 1.28
CA GLY A 39 -19.15 -45.00 1.90
C GLY A 39 -17.72 -45.27 1.41
N ARG A 40 -17.16 -44.58 0.41
CA ARG A 40 -15.79 -44.86 -0.08
C ARG A 40 -14.78 -43.75 0.29
N PRO A 41 -13.54 -44.04 0.74
CA PRO A 41 -12.51 -43.01 0.91
C PRO A 41 -12.43 -42.12 -0.35
N ALA A 42 -12.25 -40.81 -0.14
CA ALA A 42 -12.26 -39.86 -1.25
C ALA A 42 -11.15 -40.26 -2.26
N PRO A 43 -11.42 -40.26 -3.58
CA PRO A 43 -10.41 -40.64 -4.55
C PRO A 43 -9.20 -39.72 -4.43
N ALA A 44 -8.01 -40.26 -4.65
CA ALA A 44 -6.79 -39.47 -4.74
C ALA A 44 -6.99 -38.38 -5.80
N GLY A 45 -7.05 -37.11 -5.38
CA GLY A 45 -7.26 -35.97 -6.27
C GLY A 45 -8.49 -35.09 -5.97
N THR A 46 -9.34 -35.40 -5.00
CA THR A 46 -10.35 -34.42 -4.56
C THR A 46 -9.71 -33.29 -3.75
N GLU A 47 -9.82 -32.06 -4.25
CA GLU A 47 -9.47 -30.83 -3.54
C GLU A 47 -10.40 -30.64 -2.34
N GLY A 48 -9.81 -30.46 -1.15
CA GLY A 48 -10.52 -30.17 0.08
C GLY A 48 -9.92 -28.97 0.80
N PRO A 49 -10.70 -28.24 1.62
CA PRO A 49 -10.15 -27.20 2.46
C PRO A 49 -9.17 -27.82 3.46
N ALA A 50 -7.97 -27.25 3.55
CA ALA A 50 -6.97 -27.63 4.54
C ALA A 50 -6.62 -26.43 5.41
N LEU A 51 -6.47 -26.66 6.71
CA LEU A 51 -5.82 -25.76 7.62
C LEU A 51 -4.35 -25.69 7.24
N ARG A 52 -3.80 -24.48 7.24
CA ARG A 52 -2.35 -24.30 7.05
C ARG A 52 -1.57 -25.09 8.09
N ARG A 53 -0.44 -25.61 7.67
CA ARG A 53 0.45 -26.41 8.51
C ARG A 53 1.15 -25.52 9.55
N GLY A 54 1.67 -26.14 10.61
CA GLY A 54 2.42 -25.43 11.65
C GLY A 54 1.61 -24.43 12.50
N LEU A 55 0.30 -24.32 12.31
CA LEU A 55 -0.57 -23.49 13.15
C LEU A 55 -0.86 -24.17 14.49
N ALA A 56 -0.69 -23.42 15.58
CA ALA A 56 -1.12 -23.83 16.91
C ALA A 56 -2.59 -23.47 17.11
N VAL A 57 -3.41 -24.47 17.46
CA VAL A 57 -4.83 -24.29 17.78
C VAL A 57 -5.02 -24.54 19.27
N ILE A 58 -5.47 -23.51 19.99
CA ILE A 58 -5.60 -23.52 21.45
C ILE A 58 -7.06 -23.23 21.81
N ALA A 59 -7.78 -24.25 22.26
CA ALA A 59 -9.13 -24.10 22.79
C ALA A 59 -9.08 -23.58 24.24
N HIS A 60 -10.03 -22.71 24.60
CA HIS A 60 -10.19 -22.20 25.97
C HIS A 60 -11.65 -21.85 26.25
N ASP A 61 -12.01 -21.58 27.52
CA ASP A 61 -13.40 -21.33 27.94
C ASP A 61 -14.09 -20.17 27.20
N GLY A 62 -13.30 -19.21 26.70
CA GLY A 62 -13.77 -18.06 25.96
C GLY A 62 -13.97 -18.30 24.46
N GLY A 63 -13.36 -19.34 23.88
CA GLY A 63 -13.33 -19.59 22.43
C GLY A 63 -12.10 -20.38 21.95
N THR A 64 -11.63 -20.06 20.74
CA THR A 64 -10.47 -20.73 20.12
C THR A 64 -9.45 -19.71 19.65
N ILE A 65 -8.18 -19.94 19.98
CA ILE A 65 -7.04 -19.14 19.52
C ILE A 65 -6.31 -19.93 18.43
N VAL A 66 -5.97 -19.25 17.33
CA VAL A 66 -5.08 -19.79 16.29
C VAL A 66 -3.85 -18.89 16.19
N GLN A 67 -2.67 -19.49 16.34
CA GLN A 67 -1.38 -18.79 16.37
C GLN A 67 -0.36 -19.46 15.42
N GLY A 68 0.59 -18.68 14.92
CA GLY A 68 1.65 -19.15 14.04
C GLY A 68 1.52 -18.67 12.59
N GLY A 69 0.38 -18.06 12.22
CA GLY A 69 0.24 -17.34 10.96
C GLY A 69 0.74 -15.89 11.06
N THR A 70 0.34 -15.06 10.09
CA THR A 70 0.70 -13.63 10.03
C THR A 70 0.28 -12.86 11.29
N ARG A 71 -0.81 -13.28 11.93
CA ARG A 71 -1.37 -12.70 13.15
C ARG A 71 -1.96 -13.77 14.05
N ARG A 72 -2.13 -13.42 15.32
CA ARG A 72 -2.92 -14.22 16.27
C ARG A 72 -4.41 -13.97 16.03
N HIS A 73 -5.18 -15.03 15.82
CA HIS A 73 -6.63 -14.96 15.71
C HIS A 73 -7.28 -15.45 17.01
N VAL A 74 -8.25 -14.69 17.50
CA VAL A 74 -9.07 -15.07 18.66
C VAL A 74 -10.52 -15.13 18.23
N PHE A 75 -11.06 -16.34 18.14
CA PHE A 75 -12.46 -16.58 17.82
C PHE A 75 -13.27 -16.70 19.12
N ARG A 76 -14.42 -16.03 19.20
CA ARG A 76 -15.31 -16.04 20.37
C ARG A 76 -16.73 -16.46 19.97
N GLY A 77 -17.51 -16.87 20.97
CA GLY A 77 -18.90 -17.30 20.81
C GLY A 77 -19.06 -18.82 20.73
N ARG A 78 -20.31 -19.29 20.65
CA ARG A 78 -20.66 -20.71 20.73
C ARG A 78 -19.94 -21.56 19.68
N THR A 79 -20.01 -21.16 18.41
CA THR A 79 -19.32 -21.85 17.30
C THR A 79 -17.82 -21.94 17.53
N ALA A 80 -17.20 -20.90 18.10
CA ALA A 80 -15.77 -20.91 18.39
C ALA A 80 -15.37 -21.86 19.52
N ARG A 81 -16.28 -22.15 20.47
CA ARG A 81 -16.04 -23.06 21.60
C ARG A 81 -16.34 -24.51 21.25
N GLU A 82 -17.44 -24.74 20.54
CA GLU A 82 -17.98 -26.09 20.33
C GLU A 82 -17.59 -26.67 18.97
N VAL A 83 -17.49 -25.84 17.93
CA VAL A 83 -17.30 -26.31 16.54
C VAL A 83 -15.85 -26.21 16.10
N LEU A 84 -15.19 -25.07 16.30
CA LEU A 84 -13.82 -24.86 15.78
C LEU A 84 -12.78 -25.87 16.31
N PRO A 85 -12.75 -26.23 17.61
CA PRO A 85 -11.79 -27.21 18.11
C PRO A 85 -11.92 -28.59 17.45
N VAL A 86 -13.13 -28.96 17.05
CA VAL A 86 -13.41 -30.23 16.36
C VAL A 86 -13.19 -30.10 14.86
N LEU A 87 -13.59 -28.98 14.25
CA LEU A 87 -13.48 -28.74 12.80
C LEU A 87 -12.03 -28.60 12.34
N LEU A 88 -11.23 -27.77 13.02
CA LEU A 88 -9.90 -27.38 12.55
C LEU A 88 -8.95 -28.57 12.33
N PRO A 89 -8.86 -29.57 13.24
CA PRO A 89 -8.06 -30.78 13.01
C PRO A 89 -8.55 -31.64 11.84
N LEU A 90 -9.81 -31.48 11.42
CA LEU A 90 -10.39 -32.25 10.31
C LEU A 90 -10.13 -31.61 8.94
N LEU A 91 -9.70 -30.34 8.91
CA LEU A 91 -9.33 -29.62 7.68
C LEU A 91 -7.91 -30.02 7.27
N ASP A 92 -7.74 -31.24 6.76
CA ASP A 92 -6.44 -31.75 6.28
C ASP A 92 -6.37 -31.85 4.74
N GLY A 93 -7.37 -31.31 4.03
CA GLY A 93 -7.48 -31.37 2.58
C GLY A 93 -7.96 -32.71 2.03
N THR A 94 -8.22 -33.72 2.87
CA THR A 94 -8.65 -35.06 2.42
C THR A 94 -10.15 -35.32 2.57
N ARG A 95 -10.86 -34.48 3.34
CA ARG A 95 -12.29 -34.64 3.64
C ARG A 95 -13.17 -33.78 2.74
N THR A 96 -14.22 -34.39 2.20
CA THR A 96 -15.26 -33.72 1.42
C THR A 96 -16.21 -32.91 2.30
N ARG A 97 -16.85 -31.86 1.76
CA ARG A 97 -17.82 -31.03 2.50
C ARG A 97 -18.92 -31.81 3.25
N PRO A 98 -19.57 -32.85 2.68
CA PRO A 98 -20.60 -33.62 3.40
C PRO A 98 -20.05 -34.35 4.64
N ARG A 99 -18.81 -34.85 4.57
CA ARG A 99 -18.15 -35.51 5.70
C ARG A 99 -17.83 -34.52 6.83
N LEU A 100 -17.40 -33.32 6.48
CA LEU A 100 -17.16 -32.25 7.45
C LEU A 100 -18.46 -31.85 8.13
N CYS A 101 -19.54 -31.64 7.38
CA CYS A 101 -20.87 -31.34 7.92
C CYS A 101 -21.33 -32.39 8.93
N ALA A 102 -21.23 -33.67 8.57
CA ALA A 102 -21.62 -34.78 9.44
C ALA A 102 -20.76 -34.86 10.72
N ALA A 103 -19.45 -34.58 10.63
CA ALA A 103 -18.54 -34.67 11.76
C ALA A 103 -18.76 -33.57 12.82
N VAL A 104 -19.18 -32.36 12.40
CA VAL A 104 -19.37 -31.22 13.32
C VAL A 104 -20.83 -30.81 13.53
N GLY A 105 -21.78 -31.55 12.94
CA GLY A 105 -23.22 -31.28 13.09
C GLY A 105 -23.69 -29.97 12.44
N LEU A 106 -22.99 -29.49 11.41
CA LEU A 106 -23.37 -28.27 10.68
C LEU A 106 -24.11 -28.59 9.38
N SER A 107 -25.04 -27.70 8.99
CA SER A 107 -25.57 -27.67 7.63
C SER A 107 -24.52 -27.16 6.63
N ALA A 108 -24.69 -27.47 5.35
CA ALA A 108 -23.76 -27.02 4.30
C ALA A 108 -23.58 -25.48 4.26
N PRO A 109 -24.64 -24.65 4.34
CA PRO A 109 -24.48 -23.19 4.38
C PRO A 109 -23.71 -22.70 5.62
N GLN A 110 -23.90 -23.34 6.78
CA GLN A 110 -23.16 -22.99 8.00
C GLN A 110 -21.69 -23.35 7.88
N LEU A 111 -21.37 -24.52 7.32
CA LEU A 111 -19.98 -24.91 7.05
C LEU A 111 -19.33 -23.94 6.06
N ASP A 112 -20.01 -23.60 4.97
CA ASP A 112 -19.50 -22.66 3.96
C ASP A 112 -19.23 -21.28 4.57
N ALA A 113 -20.10 -20.78 5.47
CA ALA A 113 -19.88 -19.53 6.19
C ALA A 113 -18.65 -19.58 7.11
N VAL A 114 -18.43 -20.70 7.81
CA VAL A 114 -17.24 -20.90 8.66
C VAL A 114 -15.97 -20.97 7.80
N LEU A 115 -15.98 -21.75 6.72
CA LEU A 115 -14.84 -21.86 5.80
C LEU A 115 -14.54 -20.52 5.11
N ALA A 116 -15.55 -19.75 4.73
CA ALA A 116 -15.39 -18.39 4.19
C ALA A 116 -14.78 -17.44 5.22
N LEU A 117 -15.16 -17.53 6.50
CA LEU A 117 -14.51 -16.78 7.57
C LEU A 117 -13.04 -17.19 7.72
N LEU A 118 -12.73 -18.49 7.82
CA LEU A 118 -11.35 -18.97 7.97
C LEU A 118 -10.48 -18.60 6.76
N ARG A 119 -11.03 -18.64 5.54
CA ARG A 119 -10.36 -18.19 4.32
C ARG A 119 -10.08 -16.68 4.36
N ARG A 120 -11.06 -15.84 4.71
CA ARG A 120 -10.86 -14.38 4.89
C ARG A 120 -9.85 -14.02 5.98
N ARG A 121 -9.63 -14.92 6.94
CA ARG A 121 -8.61 -14.79 8.00
C ARG A 121 -7.27 -15.41 7.61
N GLY A 122 -7.15 -15.97 6.41
CA GLY A 122 -5.92 -16.55 5.93
C GLY A 122 -5.48 -17.83 6.63
N LEU A 123 -6.43 -18.63 7.11
CA LEU A 123 -6.09 -19.86 7.84
C LEU A 123 -6.14 -21.11 6.95
N LEU A 124 -6.67 -21.00 5.74
CA LEU A 124 -6.89 -22.13 4.85
C LEU A 124 -5.97 -22.09 3.61
N GLU A 125 -5.68 -23.26 3.09
CA GLU A 125 -5.08 -23.53 1.78
C GLU A 125 -5.93 -24.58 1.05
N GLU A 126 -5.89 -24.56 -0.29
CA GLU A 126 -6.57 -25.56 -1.11
C GLU A 126 -5.57 -26.64 -1.52
N ARG A 127 -5.70 -27.85 -0.94
CA ARG A 127 -4.71 -28.91 -1.15
C ARG A 127 -5.19 -29.96 -2.14
N ARG A 128 -4.29 -30.35 -3.04
CA ARG A 128 -4.43 -31.50 -3.93
C ARG A 128 -3.70 -32.72 -3.37
N GLY A 129 -4.41 -33.50 -2.56
CA GLY A 129 -3.91 -34.80 -2.08
C GLY A 129 -2.59 -34.74 -1.30
N ARG A 130 -1.99 -35.90 -1.03
CA ARG A 130 -0.68 -36.03 -0.40
C ARG A 130 0.40 -36.08 -1.47
N ARG A 131 1.19 -35.01 -1.64
CA ARG A 131 2.43 -35.02 -2.43
C ARG A 131 3.59 -35.49 -1.55
N ALA A 132 4.57 -36.17 -2.14
CA ALA A 132 5.82 -36.46 -1.43
C ALA A 132 6.50 -35.12 -1.08
N GLU A 133 6.88 -34.95 0.18
CA GLU A 133 7.57 -33.74 0.63
C GLU A 133 8.94 -33.68 -0.03
N ARG A 134 9.21 -32.58 -0.76
CA ARG A 134 10.50 -32.32 -1.41
C ARG A 134 11.52 -31.66 -0.48
N VAL A 135 11.02 -31.10 0.62
CA VAL A 135 11.76 -30.40 1.66
C VAL A 135 11.42 -31.02 3.00
N ALA A 136 12.21 -30.72 4.03
CA ALA A 136 11.90 -31.18 5.38
C ALA A 136 10.53 -30.65 5.86
N SER A 137 9.86 -31.41 6.74
CA SER A 137 8.50 -31.09 7.20
C SER A 137 8.39 -29.70 7.84
N HIS A 138 9.42 -29.27 8.57
CA HIS A 138 9.47 -27.96 9.22
C HIS A 138 9.57 -26.80 8.21
N VAL A 139 10.22 -27.01 7.06
CA VAL A 139 10.26 -26.05 5.94
C VAL A 139 8.89 -25.96 5.28
N ALA A 140 8.25 -27.10 5.03
CA ALA A 140 6.89 -27.13 4.48
C ALA A 140 5.89 -26.45 5.43
N ASP A 141 6.06 -26.61 6.75
CA ASP A 141 5.28 -25.91 7.77
C ASP A 141 5.56 -24.39 7.78
N PHE A 142 6.82 -23.97 7.66
CA PHE A 142 7.18 -22.56 7.52
C PHE A 142 6.55 -21.92 6.27
N VAL A 143 6.70 -22.56 5.11
CA VAL A 143 6.14 -22.05 3.85
C VAL A 143 4.61 -22.06 3.88
N SER A 144 3.96 -23.09 4.46
CA SER A 144 2.50 -23.10 4.58
C SER A 144 1.99 -22.00 5.52
N ARG A 145 2.68 -21.70 6.63
CA ARG A 145 2.36 -20.53 7.49
C ARG A 145 2.53 -19.21 6.76
N GLY A 146 3.57 -19.10 5.93
CA GLY A 146 3.99 -17.89 5.23
C GLY A 146 3.48 -17.75 3.79
N VAL A 147 2.72 -18.71 3.25
CA VAL A 147 2.31 -18.71 1.83
C VAL A 147 1.55 -17.42 1.46
N GLU A 148 0.78 -16.89 2.41
CA GLU A 148 0.08 -15.62 2.24
C GLU A 148 0.97 -14.42 2.08
N TRP A 149 2.15 -14.44 2.70
CA TRP A 149 3.12 -13.39 2.50
C TRP A 149 3.53 -13.30 1.05
N THR A 150 3.48 -14.37 0.27
CA THR A 150 3.77 -14.28 -1.17
C THR A 150 2.63 -13.65 -1.97
N GLY A 151 1.38 -13.75 -1.49
CA GLY A 151 0.16 -13.32 -2.19
C GLY A 151 -0.13 -14.00 -3.54
N ALA A 152 0.89 -14.61 -4.15
CA ALA A 152 0.93 -15.10 -5.53
C ALA A 152 0.71 -16.61 -5.63
N HIS A 153 0.67 -17.33 -4.51
CA HIS A 153 0.60 -18.79 -4.48
C HIS A 153 -0.64 -19.29 -3.75
N ARG A 154 -1.34 -20.22 -4.39
CA ARG A 154 -2.58 -20.83 -3.87
C ARG A 154 -2.37 -21.71 -2.64
N ASP A 155 -1.20 -22.35 -2.55
CA ASP A 155 -0.84 -23.36 -1.54
C ASP A 155 0.69 -23.42 -1.36
N ALA A 156 1.13 -24.05 -0.28
CA ALA A 156 2.56 -24.18 0.04
C ALA A 156 3.34 -24.93 -1.04
N ASP A 157 2.73 -25.93 -1.69
CA ASP A 157 3.37 -26.73 -2.74
C ASP A 157 3.68 -25.89 -3.98
N ALA A 158 2.79 -24.98 -4.36
CA ALA A 158 2.97 -24.04 -5.47
C ALA A 158 4.08 -23.03 -5.17
N CYS A 159 4.19 -22.58 -3.92
CA CYS A 159 5.28 -21.72 -3.46
C CYS A 159 6.63 -22.46 -3.51
N LEU A 160 6.70 -23.68 -2.98
CA LEU A 160 7.90 -24.53 -3.08
C LEU A 160 8.26 -24.87 -4.53
N ASP A 161 7.27 -25.14 -5.39
CA ASP A 161 7.48 -25.34 -6.83
C ASP A 161 8.10 -24.08 -7.48
N ALA A 162 7.69 -22.88 -7.05
CA ALA A 162 8.25 -21.62 -7.54
C ALA A 162 9.66 -21.35 -7.02
N LEU A 163 9.92 -21.57 -5.72
CA LEU A 163 11.25 -21.48 -5.12
C LEU A 163 12.23 -22.48 -5.74
N GLY A 164 11.76 -23.69 -6.08
CA GLY A 164 12.56 -24.68 -6.80
C GLY A 164 12.98 -24.26 -8.21
N ARG A 165 12.47 -23.14 -8.73
CA ARG A 165 12.88 -22.52 -10.00
C ARG A 165 13.70 -21.24 -9.79
N THR A 166 14.17 -20.93 -8.59
CA THR A 166 15.00 -19.74 -8.34
C THR A 166 16.46 -20.11 -8.11
N ALA A 167 17.34 -19.12 -8.20
CA ALA A 167 18.78 -19.27 -7.99
C ALA A 167 19.33 -18.22 -7.00
N ALA A 168 20.22 -18.65 -6.10
CA ALA A 168 20.93 -17.78 -5.16
C ALA A 168 22.44 -18.03 -5.22
N LEU A 169 23.23 -16.99 -5.47
CA LEU A 169 24.69 -17.06 -5.44
C LEU A 169 25.21 -16.28 -4.23
N VAL A 170 25.91 -16.96 -3.31
CA VAL A 170 26.35 -16.38 -2.04
C VAL A 170 27.85 -16.15 -2.07
N TYR A 171 28.26 -14.90 -1.89
CA TYR A 171 29.64 -14.44 -1.87
C TYR A 171 30.03 -14.01 -0.45
N GLY A 172 31.21 -14.41 0.02
CA GLY A 172 31.68 -14.05 1.35
C GLY A 172 32.68 -15.06 1.93
N PRO A 173 32.93 -15.02 3.24
CA PRO A 173 33.79 -15.99 3.90
C PRO A 173 33.19 -17.40 3.79
N ALA A 174 34.01 -18.41 3.52
CA ALA A 174 33.56 -19.77 3.22
C ALA A 174 32.64 -20.38 4.30
N GLY A 175 32.87 -20.06 5.57
CA GLY A 175 32.00 -20.48 6.67
C GLY A 175 30.59 -19.91 6.55
N THR A 176 30.46 -18.58 6.67
CA THR A 176 29.15 -17.91 6.67
C THR A 176 28.41 -18.05 5.33
N ALA A 177 29.12 -17.90 4.21
CA ALA A 177 28.53 -18.06 2.88
C ALA A 177 28.04 -19.50 2.64
N GLY A 178 28.79 -20.49 3.13
CA GLY A 178 28.40 -21.90 3.06
C GLY A 178 27.14 -22.20 3.85
N VAL A 179 27.02 -21.68 5.07
CA VAL A 179 25.81 -21.84 5.90
C VAL A 179 24.60 -21.22 5.22
N ILE A 180 24.70 -19.97 4.76
CA ILE A 180 23.59 -19.29 4.06
C ILE A 180 23.17 -20.08 2.80
N ALA A 181 24.12 -20.55 2.00
CA ALA A 181 23.82 -21.31 0.79
C ALA A 181 23.17 -22.68 1.08
N ALA A 182 23.58 -23.33 2.18
CA ALA A 182 22.98 -24.59 2.64
C ALA A 182 21.55 -24.37 3.15
N ASP A 183 21.32 -23.35 3.97
CA ASP A 183 20.00 -23.01 4.51
C ASP A 183 19.01 -22.66 3.40
N LEU A 184 19.45 -21.91 2.37
CA LEU A 184 18.63 -21.60 1.20
C LEU A 184 18.25 -22.85 0.41
N ALA A 185 19.19 -23.80 0.24
CA ALA A 185 18.92 -25.06 -0.44
C ALA A 185 17.93 -25.92 0.35
N GLU A 186 18.12 -26.05 1.66
CA GLU A 186 17.21 -26.78 2.54
C GLU A 186 15.81 -26.15 2.56
N SER A 187 15.74 -24.82 2.43
CA SER A 187 14.50 -24.05 2.32
C SER A 187 13.78 -24.17 0.97
N GLY A 188 14.34 -24.91 0.00
CA GLY A 188 13.70 -25.23 -1.27
C GLY A 188 14.10 -24.34 -2.46
N VAL A 189 15.15 -23.52 -2.33
CA VAL A 189 15.72 -22.79 -3.47
C VAL A 189 16.33 -23.78 -4.46
N GLY A 190 15.96 -23.67 -5.74
CA GLY A 190 16.32 -24.64 -6.77
C GLY A 190 17.81 -24.76 -7.06
N HIS A 191 18.53 -23.63 -7.03
CA HIS A 191 19.97 -23.60 -7.23
C HIS A 191 20.66 -22.68 -6.24
N THR A 192 21.58 -23.21 -5.44
CA THR A 192 22.45 -22.42 -4.57
C THR A 192 23.91 -22.74 -4.83
N ALA A 193 24.77 -21.72 -4.76
CA ALA A 193 26.21 -21.91 -4.89
C ALA A 193 26.99 -20.83 -4.14
N THR A 194 28.22 -21.17 -3.76
CA THR A 194 29.24 -20.24 -3.24
C THR A 194 30.37 -20.07 -4.27
N PRO A 195 30.15 -19.31 -5.35
CA PRO A 195 31.15 -19.12 -6.39
C PRO A 195 32.40 -18.38 -5.87
N PRO A 196 33.55 -18.53 -6.55
CA PRO A 196 34.71 -17.71 -6.24
C PRO A 196 34.40 -16.22 -6.48
N PRO A 197 35.12 -15.30 -5.80
CA PRO A 197 34.93 -13.88 -6.00
C PRO A 197 35.15 -13.50 -7.47
N PRO A 198 34.36 -12.58 -8.03
CA PRO A 198 34.56 -12.11 -9.39
C PRO A 198 35.96 -11.50 -9.54
N PRO A 199 36.61 -11.63 -10.72
CA PRO A 199 37.91 -11.00 -10.94
C PRO A 199 37.80 -9.47 -10.86
N PRO A 200 38.88 -8.77 -10.45
CA PRO A 200 38.92 -7.31 -10.52
C PRO A 200 38.90 -6.82 -11.98
N GLY A 201 38.17 -5.75 -12.24
CA GLY A 201 37.98 -5.17 -13.58
C GLY A 201 36.51 -5.12 -14.01
N PRO A 202 36.23 -4.60 -15.22
CA PRO A 202 34.86 -4.57 -15.73
C PRO A 202 34.32 -6.00 -15.89
N ALA A 203 33.08 -6.22 -15.45
CA ALA A 203 32.41 -7.49 -15.64
C ALA A 203 32.33 -7.80 -17.16
N PRO A 204 32.67 -9.01 -17.62
CA PRO A 204 32.59 -9.35 -19.04
C PRO A 204 31.14 -9.15 -19.53
N GLU A 205 31.00 -8.39 -20.61
CA GLU A 205 29.75 -7.76 -21.07
C GLU A 205 28.61 -8.73 -21.44
N LEU A 206 28.82 -10.06 -21.42
CA LEU A 206 27.77 -11.02 -21.77
C LEU A 206 28.03 -12.45 -21.28
N ALA A 207 28.71 -12.66 -20.15
CA ALA A 207 28.74 -13.99 -19.55
C ALA A 207 27.53 -14.16 -18.63
N ALA A 208 26.37 -14.57 -19.18
CA ALA A 208 25.22 -14.98 -18.37
C ALA A 208 25.72 -15.91 -17.25
N ALA A 209 25.29 -15.71 -16.00
CA ALA A 209 25.69 -16.57 -14.89
C ALA A 209 25.45 -18.03 -15.32
N PRO A 210 26.49 -18.88 -15.47
CA PRO A 210 26.31 -20.24 -15.98
C PRO A 210 25.32 -21.06 -15.15
N ALA A 211 25.19 -20.68 -13.87
CA ALA A 211 24.34 -21.24 -12.83
C ALA A 211 22.85 -20.77 -12.87
N SER A 212 22.49 -19.70 -13.57
CA SER A 212 21.13 -19.11 -13.53
C SER A 212 20.29 -19.36 -14.79
N ARG A 213 20.83 -20.05 -15.80
CA ARG A 213 20.13 -20.31 -17.07
C ARG A 213 18.87 -21.15 -16.84
N GLY A 214 17.71 -20.50 -16.85
CA GLY A 214 16.39 -21.13 -16.68
C GLY A 214 15.73 -20.87 -15.32
N ALA A 215 16.40 -20.16 -14.40
CA ALA A 215 15.78 -19.72 -13.16
C ALA A 215 14.76 -18.60 -13.42
N ALA A 216 13.60 -18.67 -12.77
CA ALA A 216 12.56 -17.65 -12.82
C ALA A 216 12.98 -16.36 -12.13
N ARG A 217 13.79 -16.46 -11.06
CA ARG A 217 14.39 -15.33 -10.34
C ARG A 217 15.79 -15.71 -9.87
N THR A 218 16.71 -14.75 -9.90
CA THR A 218 18.08 -14.90 -9.40
C THR A 218 18.37 -13.80 -8.39
N LEU A 219 19.11 -14.11 -7.32
CA LEU A 219 19.59 -13.17 -6.33
C LEU A 219 21.07 -13.41 -6.07
N LEU A 220 21.86 -12.34 -6.00
CA LEU A 220 23.23 -12.40 -5.45
C LEU A 220 23.17 -11.98 -3.98
N VAL A 221 23.82 -12.71 -3.09
CA VAL A 221 23.94 -12.38 -1.67
C VAL A 221 25.41 -12.13 -1.36
N VAL A 222 25.74 -11.01 -0.73
CA VAL A 222 27.11 -10.68 -0.34
C VAL A 222 27.18 -10.50 1.18
N VAL A 223 27.97 -11.35 1.82
CA VAL A 223 28.39 -11.18 3.22
C VAL A 223 29.55 -10.19 3.24
N ASP A 224 29.22 -8.92 3.44
CA ASP A 224 30.12 -7.78 3.40
C ASP A 224 30.87 -7.63 4.74
N GLU A 225 32.11 -8.09 4.76
CA GLU A 225 33.02 -8.00 5.91
C GLU A 225 34.29 -7.21 5.55
N PRO A 226 34.94 -6.53 6.52
CA PRO A 226 36.21 -5.87 6.31
C PRO A 226 37.29 -6.85 5.78
N GLY A 227 38.17 -6.37 4.89
CA GLY A 227 39.31 -7.15 4.39
C GLY A 227 39.01 -8.08 3.20
N GLN A 228 37.84 -7.95 2.57
CA GLN A 228 37.44 -8.74 1.38
C GLN A 228 37.81 -8.09 0.04
N ASP A 229 38.80 -7.19 0.03
CA ASP A 229 39.36 -6.52 -1.16
C ASP A 229 38.31 -5.91 -2.11
N GLY A 230 37.21 -5.35 -1.61
CA GLY A 230 36.16 -4.76 -2.47
C GLY A 230 35.23 -5.78 -3.12
N LEU A 231 34.97 -6.92 -2.44
CA LEU A 231 34.07 -7.97 -2.91
C LEU A 231 32.68 -7.45 -3.26
N LEU A 232 32.11 -6.59 -2.41
CA LEU A 232 30.78 -6.03 -2.60
C LEU A 232 30.69 -5.22 -3.90
N GLU A 233 31.68 -4.38 -4.16
CA GLU A 233 31.79 -3.55 -5.36
C GLU A 233 31.87 -4.42 -6.62
N ARG A 234 32.67 -5.50 -6.59
CA ARG A 234 32.78 -6.45 -7.72
C ARG A 234 31.50 -7.22 -7.98
N VAL A 235 30.85 -7.72 -6.93
CA VAL A 235 29.58 -8.46 -7.08
C VAL A 235 28.44 -7.53 -7.49
N ALA A 236 28.40 -6.29 -6.98
CA ALA A 236 27.44 -5.29 -7.42
C ALA A 236 27.62 -4.92 -8.90
N ALA A 237 28.86 -4.77 -9.38
CA ALA A 237 29.15 -4.55 -10.80
C ALA A 237 28.71 -5.75 -11.68
N GLN A 238 28.93 -6.98 -11.20
CA GLN A 238 28.46 -8.18 -11.87
C GLN A 238 26.92 -8.26 -11.88
N GLY A 239 26.27 -7.95 -10.76
CA GLY A 239 24.81 -7.86 -10.66
C GLY A 239 24.23 -6.82 -11.63
N ALA A 240 24.88 -5.66 -11.76
CA ALA A 240 24.51 -4.64 -12.73
C ALA A 240 24.64 -5.14 -14.18
N ALA A 241 25.72 -5.85 -14.51
CA ALA A 241 25.90 -6.44 -15.84
C ALA A 241 24.87 -7.54 -16.17
N TRP A 242 24.32 -8.21 -15.15
CA TRP A 242 23.31 -9.26 -15.31
C TRP A 242 21.87 -8.79 -15.11
N ASP A 243 21.66 -7.53 -14.73
CA ASP A 243 20.38 -7.02 -14.23
C ASP A 243 19.79 -7.89 -13.10
N VAL A 244 20.66 -8.31 -12.18
CA VAL A 244 20.31 -9.17 -11.03
C VAL A 244 20.49 -8.39 -9.73
N PRO A 245 19.50 -8.42 -8.82
CA PRO A 245 19.62 -7.76 -7.52
C PRO A 245 20.72 -8.37 -6.65
N VAL A 246 21.41 -7.52 -5.88
CA VAL A 246 22.45 -7.93 -4.94
C VAL A 246 22.04 -7.55 -3.52
N LEU A 247 21.62 -8.54 -2.73
CA LEU A 247 21.37 -8.36 -1.30
C LEU A 247 22.70 -8.30 -0.55
N ARG A 248 22.97 -7.16 0.07
CA ARG A 248 24.06 -7.02 1.03
C ARG A 248 23.61 -7.50 2.41
N VAL A 249 24.45 -8.26 3.09
CA VAL A 249 24.30 -8.56 4.51
C VAL A 249 25.64 -8.35 5.20
N ALA A 250 25.62 -7.88 6.45
CA ALA A 250 26.86 -7.62 7.19
C ALA A 250 26.64 -7.72 8.69
N VAL A 251 27.75 -7.77 9.42
CA VAL A 251 27.75 -7.57 10.87
C VAL A 251 28.65 -6.38 11.19
N ASP A 252 28.16 -5.50 12.05
CA ASP A 252 28.94 -4.42 12.65
C ASP A 252 28.70 -4.41 14.17
N ARG A 253 29.77 -4.65 14.95
CA ARG A 253 29.73 -4.82 16.41
C ARG A 253 28.73 -5.90 16.85
N ASP A 254 27.62 -5.45 17.42
CA ASP A 254 26.51 -6.19 18.00
C ASP A 254 25.25 -5.98 17.14
N ARG A 255 25.41 -5.64 15.85
CA ARG A 255 24.33 -5.38 14.91
C ARG A 255 24.46 -6.24 13.66
N VAL A 256 23.35 -6.83 13.25
CA VAL A 256 23.18 -7.47 11.94
C VAL A 256 22.55 -6.47 10.98
N GLU A 257 23.21 -6.24 9.85
CA GLU A 257 22.70 -5.38 8.79
C GLU A 257 22.16 -6.22 7.63
N LEU A 258 20.97 -5.88 7.15
CA LEU A 258 20.32 -6.50 6.00
C LEU A 258 19.96 -5.40 5.00
N GLY A 259 20.42 -5.58 3.77
CA GLY A 259 20.30 -4.58 2.73
C GLY A 259 21.41 -3.52 2.75
N PRO A 260 21.30 -2.52 1.86
CA PRO A 260 20.27 -2.42 0.83
C PRO A 260 20.40 -3.53 -0.23
N VAL A 261 19.37 -3.68 -1.06
CA VAL A 261 19.46 -4.51 -2.26
C VAL A 261 19.96 -3.63 -3.39
N PHE A 262 21.17 -3.86 -3.87
CA PHE A 262 21.72 -3.10 -5.00
C PHE A 262 21.08 -3.58 -6.31
N LEU A 263 20.46 -2.65 -7.04
CA LEU A 263 19.90 -2.86 -8.36
C LEU A 263 20.20 -1.64 -9.24
N SER A 264 20.88 -1.88 -10.36
CA SER A 264 21.34 -0.82 -11.27
C SER A 264 20.19 0.09 -11.71
N GLY A 265 20.40 1.40 -11.66
CA GLY A 265 19.41 2.39 -12.04
C GLY A 265 18.22 2.54 -11.09
N TYR A 266 18.07 1.72 -10.04
CA TYR A 266 16.94 1.80 -9.11
C TYR A 266 17.34 2.19 -7.68
N THR A 267 18.45 1.65 -7.17
CA THR A 267 18.96 1.93 -5.82
C THR A 267 20.26 2.73 -5.86
N ALA A 268 20.65 3.32 -4.72
CA ALA A 268 21.96 3.95 -4.58
C ALA A 268 23.10 2.96 -4.81
N CYS A 269 24.25 3.45 -5.29
CA CYS A 269 25.42 2.61 -5.53
C CYS A 269 26.13 2.22 -4.21
N VAL A 270 27.06 1.26 -4.31
CA VAL A 270 27.86 0.80 -3.15
C VAL A 270 28.63 1.96 -2.52
N ALA A 271 29.18 2.89 -3.33
CA ALA A 271 29.94 4.03 -2.82
C ALA A 271 29.07 4.96 -1.94
N CYS A 272 27.84 5.28 -2.37
CA CYS A 272 26.90 6.06 -1.55
C CYS A 272 26.50 5.32 -0.27
N CYS A 273 26.29 4.00 -0.34
CA CYS A 273 26.05 3.20 0.86
C CYS A 273 27.23 3.27 1.85
N ARG A 274 28.47 3.16 1.36
CA ARG A 274 29.68 3.29 2.21
C ARG A 274 29.81 4.69 2.80
N ALA A 275 29.55 5.73 2.01
CA ALA A 275 29.60 7.12 2.46
C ALA A 275 28.58 7.39 3.58
N GLY A 276 27.33 6.97 3.40
CA GLY A 276 26.29 7.08 4.42
C GLY A 276 26.63 6.31 5.70
N ARG A 277 27.16 5.09 5.57
CA ARG A 277 27.64 4.30 6.73
C ARG A 277 28.78 5.00 7.46
N ALA A 278 29.76 5.53 6.72
CA ALA A 278 30.88 6.26 7.32
C ALA A 278 30.41 7.54 8.04
N ALA A 279 29.48 8.30 7.45
CA ALA A 279 28.89 9.48 8.07
C ALA A 279 28.12 9.15 9.36
N ALA A 280 27.48 7.97 9.42
CA ALA A 280 26.84 7.45 10.62
C ALA A 280 27.85 6.89 11.66
N GLY A 281 29.15 6.87 11.36
CA GLY A 281 30.20 6.34 12.23
C GLY A 281 30.25 4.81 12.27
N TRP A 282 29.78 4.14 11.22
CA TRP A 282 29.73 2.67 11.11
C TRP A 282 30.93 2.13 10.31
N GLY A 283 31.25 0.84 10.50
CA GLY A 283 32.27 0.14 9.72
C GLY A 283 33.66 -0.02 10.37
N GLU A 284 33.76 0.07 11.70
CA GLU A 284 35.01 -0.24 12.40
C GLU A 284 35.24 -1.77 12.46
N PRO A 285 36.39 -2.29 12.01
CA PRO A 285 36.69 -3.72 12.09
C PRO A 285 36.76 -4.18 13.54
N ARG A 286 35.91 -5.13 13.92
CA ARG A 286 35.94 -5.78 15.25
C ARG A 286 35.62 -7.26 15.14
N SER A 287 36.07 -8.02 16.14
CA SER A 287 35.77 -9.45 16.23
C SER A 287 34.27 -9.67 16.45
N VAL A 288 33.65 -10.44 15.56
CA VAL A 288 32.26 -10.91 15.68
C VAL A 288 32.26 -12.28 16.35
N ASP A 289 31.39 -12.48 17.34
CA ASP A 289 31.21 -13.78 17.98
C ASP A 289 30.48 -14.79 17.05
N PRO A 290 30.61 -16.10 17.27
CA PRO A 290 29.96 -17.10 16.43
C PRO A 290 28.42 -17.01 16.41
N ASP A 291 27.78 -16.72 17.54
CA ASP A 291 26.31 -16.71 17.65
C ASP A 291 25.70 -15.57 16.83
N THR A 292 26.35 -14.41 16.80
CA THR A 292 25.97 -13.28 15.94
C THR A 292 26.11 -13.63 14.45
N ARG A 293 27.08 -14.48 14.06
CA ARG A 293 27.19 -14.95 12.67
C ARG A 293 26.08 -15.92 12.29
N ASP A 294 25.68 -16.79 13.21
CA ASP A 294 24.54 -17.70 13.00
C ASP A 294 23.23 -16.92 12.87
N LEU A 295 23.05 -15.88 13.69
CA LEU A 295 21.92 -14.95 13.56
C LEU A 295 21.92 -14.21 12.22
N LEU A 296 23.09 -13.71 11.76
CA LEU A 296 23.24 -13.14 10.43
C LEU A 296 22.79 -14.13 9.36
N ALA A 297 23.26 -15.39 9.41
CA ALA A 297 22.94 -16.39 8.41
C ALA A 297 21.43 -16.66 8.31
N GLY A 298 20.76 -16.85 9.46
CA GLY A 298 19.31 -17.07 9.50
C GLY A 298 18.50 -15.85 9.01
N LEU A 299 18.91 -14.64 9.38
CA LEU A 299 18.28 -13.40 8.92
C LEU A 299 18.53 -13.15 7.41
N ALA A 300 19.72 -13.44 6.92
CA ALA A 300 20.09 -13.35 5.50
C ALA A 300 19.27 -14.33 4.65
N CYS A 301 19.16 -15.58 5.11
CA CYS A 301 18.33 -16.60 4.46
C CYS A 301 16.86 -16.16 4.39
N SER A 302 16.31 -15.63 5.50
CA SER A 302 14.93 -15.14 5.56
C SER A 302 14.67 -13.99 4.57
N GLU A 303 15.57 -13.01 4.48
CA GLU A 303 15.42 -11.88 3.55
C GLU A 303 15.62 -12.31 2.09
N ALA A 304 16.56 -13.23 1.83
CA ALA A 304 16.77 -13.80 0.50
C ALA A 304 15.57 -14.62 0.02
N LEU A 305 14.95 -15.42 0.88
CA LEU A 305 13.71 -16.15 0.58
C LEU A 305 12.55 -15.19 0.29
N ALA A 306 12.44 -14.09 1.02
CA ALA A 306 11.43 -13.07 0.78
C ALA A 306 11.60 -12.44 -0.63
N LEU A 307 12.82 -12.10 -1.03
CA LEU A 307 13.12 -11.56 -2.37
C LEU A 307 12.85 -12.59 -3.49
N LEU A 308 13.36 -13.82 -3.32
CA LEU A 308 13.21 -14.89 -4.31
C LEU A 308 11.75 -15.35 -4.45
N GLY A 309 11.00 -15.37 -3.36
CA GLY A 309 9.59 -15.75 -3.29
C GLY A 309 8.61 -14.62 -3.58
N ALA A 310 9.07 -13.41 -3.89
CA ALA A 310 8.22 -12.22 -4.08
C ALA A 310 7.31 -11.95 -2.86
N SER A 311 7.85 -12.01 -1.64
CA SER A 311 7.04 -11.77 -0.45
C SER A 311 6.59 -10.30 -0.35
N SER A 312 5.35 -10.07 0.05
CA SER A 312 4.77 -8.81 0.48
C SER A 312 5.43 -8.24 1.73
N THR A 313 6.19 -9.05 2.47
CA THR A 313 6.93 -8.64 3.68
C THR A 313 8.36 -8.23 3.42
N THR A 314 8.82 -8.28 2.16
CA THR A 314 10.18 -7.91 1.78
C THR A 314 10.46 -6.45 2.15
N ALA A 315 11.61 -6.19 2.76
CA ALA A 315 11.99 -4.81 3.03
C ALA A 315 12.18 -4.04 1.70
N PRO A 316 11.84 -2.74 1.64
CA PRO A 316 12.10 -1.96 0.44
C PRO A 316 13.59 -2.02 0.07
N ALA A 317 13.89 -2.30 -1.20
CA ALA A 317 15.27 -2.49 -1.69
C ALA A 317 16.21 -1.30 -1.38
N ARG A 318 15.63 -0.09 -1.27
CA ARG A 318 16.32 1.18 -0.96
C ARG A 318 16.62 1.38 0.53
N THR A 319 16.34 0.39 1.37
CA THR A 319 16.52 0.48 2.82
C THR A 319 17.57 -0.49 3.34
N LEU A 320 18.29 -0.07 4.36
CA LEU A 320 19.13 -0.92 5.19
C LEU A 320 18.41 -1.12 6.53
N ARG A 321 18.22 -2.38 6.92
CA ARG A 321 17.71 -2.75 8.25
C ARG A 321 18.88 -3.13 9.14
N ALA A 322 19.04 -2.43 10.26
CA ALA A 322 20.00 -2.79 11.30
C ALA A 322 19.22 -3.46 12.45
N VAL A 323 19.67 -4.62 12.89
CA VAL A 323 19.10 -5.37 14.02
C VAL A 323 20.16 -5.46 15.11
N SER A 324 19.90 -4.84 16.24
CA SER A 324 20.75 -4.90 17.42
C SER A 324 20.55 -6.25 18.13
N VAL A 325 21.64 -6.97 18.36
CA VAL A 325 21.67 -8.30 18.98
C VAL A 325 21.37 -8.24 20.49
N PRO A 326 21.89 -7.28 21.27
CA PRO A 326 21.68 -7.28 22.73
C PRO A 326 20.23 -7.01 23.16
N ASP A 327 19.51 -6.15 22.44
CA ASP A 327 18.14 -5.74 22.78
C ASP A 327 17.07 -6.20 21.78
N GLY A 328 17.48 -6.78 20.64
CA GLY A 328 16.58 -7.17 19.56
C GLY A 328 15.95 -5.98 18.82
N GLY A 329 16.40 -4.76 19.08
CA GLY A 329 15.90 -3.55 18.44
C GLY A 329 16.19 -3.55 16.94
N SER A 330 15.25 -3.06 16.13
CA SER A 330 15.46 -2.92 14.69
C SER A 330 15.22 -1.50 14.22
N GLU A 331 16.21 -0.96 13.52
CA GLU A 331 16.19 0.36 12.89
C GLU A 331 16.20 0.19 11.36
N ARG A 332 15.62 1.15 10.64
CA ARG A 332 15.63 1.18 9.18
C ARG A 332 16.14 2.52 8.70
N PHE A 333 17.06 2.46 7.75
CA PHE A 333 17.71 3.62 7.16
C PHE A 333 17.44 3.64 5.66
N PHE A 334 17.16 4.81 5.09
CA PHE A 334 17.17 4.98 3.64
C PHE A 334 18.62 5.08 3.17
N VAL A 335 18.97 4.32 2.13
CA VAL A 335 20.27 4.42 1.47
C VAL A 335 20.08 5.18 0.18
N ALA A 336 20.41 6.46 0.20
CA ALA A 336 20.17 7.39 -0.89
C ALA A 336 21.45 7.72 -1.66
N PRO A 337 21.34 8.13 -2.93
CA PRO A 337 22.45 8.69 -3.66
C PRO A 337 22.95 9.96 -3.00
N GLU A 338 24.27 10.09 -2.91
CA GLU A 338 24.90 11.38 -2.65
C GLU A 338 24.67 12.27 -3.88
N PRO A 339 24.20 13.53 -3.74
CA PRO A 339 23.88 14.38 -4.89
C PRO A 339 25.01 14.42 -5.94
N GLY A 340 26.26 14.63 -5.49
CA GLY A 340 27.44 14.71 -6.34
C GLY A 340 28.03 13.37 -6.78
N CYS A 341 27.37 12.23 -6.54
CA CYS A 341 27.89 10.93 -6.95
C CYS A 341 27.92 10.80 -8.48
N PRO A 342 29.07 10.47 -9.10
CA PRO A 342 29.16 10.32 -10.55
C PRO A 342 28.39 9.10 -11.09
N ASP A 343 28.12 8.10 -10.23
CA ASP A 343 27.48 6.85 -10.64
C ASP A 343 25.95 6.89 -10.54
N CYS A 344 25.42 7.50 -9.47
CA CYS A 344 23.98 7.45 -9.18
C CYS A 344 23.39 8.77 -8.64
N GLY A 345 24.19 9.83 -8.56
CA GLY A 345 23.74 11.15 -8.14
C GLY A 345 22.89 11.84 -9.22
N THR A 346 22.04 12.77 -8.80
CA THR A 346 21.09 13.48 -9.67
C THR A 346 21.46 14.93 -9.95
N GLY A 347 22.55 15.45 -9.38
CA GLY A 347 22.98 16.84 -9.60
C GLY A 347 23.71 17.46 -8.40
N PRO A 348 23.97 18.77 -8.41
CA PRO A 348 24.58 19.44 -7.26
C PRO A 348 23.70 19.30 -6.01
N ALA A 349 24.31 19.27 -4.83
CA ALA A 349 23.57 19.23 -3.57
C ALA A 349 22.63 20.44 -3.45
N ALA A 350 21.39 20.18 -3.06
CA ALA A 350 20.41 21.25 -2.85
C ALA A 350 20.74 22.09 -1.60
N GLU A 351 20.26 23.32 -1.57
CA GLU A 351 20.39 24.24 -0.43
C GLU A 351 19.70 23.67 0.84
N ASP A 352 20.08 24.16 2.02
CA ASP A 352 19.61 23.66 3.32
C ASP A 352 18.07 23.59 3.39
N GLY A 353 17.56 22.39 3.71
CA GLY A 353 16.12 22.08 3.82
C GLY A 353 15.52 21.33 2.62
N ALA A 354 16.11 21.45 1.42
CA ALA A 354 15.64 20.73 0.22
C ALA A 354 16.03 19.23 0.21
N ALA A 355 17.06 18.84 0.96
CA ALA A 355 17.58 17.48 0.99
C ALA A 355 16.56 16.41 1.44
N VAL A 356 15.65 16.74 2.37
CA VAL A 356 14.63 15.79 2.85
C VAL A 356 13.53 15.58 1.80
N ALA A 357 13.13 16.64 1.10
CA ALA A 357 12.14 16.56 0.02
C ALA A 357 12.71 15.79 -1.18
N GLU A 358 13.97 16.04 -1.56
CA GLU A 358 14.66 15.28 -2.61
C GLU A 358 14.82 13.81 -2.24
N LEU A 359 15.21 13.51 -0.99
CA LEU A 359 15.27 12.16 -0.49
C LEU A 359 13.89 11.49 -0.60
N TYR A 360 12.84 12.16 -0.12
CA TYR A 360 11.47 11.67 -0.20
C TYR A 360 11.09 11.34 -1.65
N GLU A 361 11.26 12.30 -2.57
CA GLU A 361 10.95 12.12 -3.99
C GLU A 361 11.76 10.97 -4.58
N TRP A 362 13.05 10.87 -4.27
CA TRP A 362 13.87 9.73 -4.68
C TRP A 362 13.34 8.40 -4.14
N THR A 363 12.80 8.34 -2.92
CA THR A 363 12.26 7.09 -2.38
C THR A 363 10.99 6.63 -3.09
N VAL A 364 10.23 7.54 -3.70
CA VAL A 364 8.89 7.26 -4.27
C VAL A 364 8.76 7.51 -5.77
N GLU A 365 9.78 8.06 -6.43
CA GLU A 365 9.75 8.45 -7.86
C GLU A 365 9.42 7.30 -8.81
N ARG A 366 9.76 6.05 -8.43
CA ARG A 366 9.70 4.88 -9.31
C ARG A 366 9.15 3.68 -8.55
N PRO A 367 8.19 2.94 -9.12
CA PRO A 367 7.77 1.68 -8.56
C PRO A 367 8.93 0.67 -8.57
N PRO A 368 8.93 -0.32 -7.66
CA PRO A 368 9.97 -1.33 -7.63
C PRO A 368 9.97 -2.15 -8.93
N PRO A 369 11.13 -2.36 -9.58
CA PRO A 369 11.26 -3.24 -10.73
C PRO A 369 10.84 -4.67 -10.40
N PRO A 370 10.38 -5.48 -11.39
CA PRO A 370 9.91 -6.85 -11.15
C PRO A 370 10.87 -7.76 -10.36
N ALA A 371 12.18 -7.51 -10.46
CA ALA A 371 13.22 -8.25 -9.74
C ALA A 371 13.18 -8.08 -8.22
N VAL A 372 12.68 -6.94 -7.73
CA VAL A 372 12.58 -6.58 -6.30
C VAL A 372 11.17 -6.17 -5.89
N ALA A 373 10.20 -6.29 -6.80
CA ALA A 373 8.81 -5.98 -6.52
C ALA A 373 8.26 -6.99 -5.50
N PRO A 374 7.63 -6.49 -4.41
CA PRO A 374 6.90 -7.35 -3.50
C PRO A 374 5.72 -7.99 -4.25
N GLY A 375 5.33 -9.18 -3.82
CA GLY A 375 4.11 -9.82 -4.28
C GLY A 375 2.86 -9.17 -3.72
N ASP A 376 1.72 -9.72 -4.09
CA ASP A 376 0.43 -9.22 -3.66
C ASP A 376 0.30 -9.27 -2.12
N PRO A 377 -0.42 -8.31 -1.51
CA PRO A 377 -0.70 -8.38 -0.09
C PRO A 377 -1.47 -9.66 0.27
N PRO A 378 -1.31 -10.18 1.50
CA PRO A 378 -2.17 -11.23 2.04
C PRO A 378 -3.66 -10.85 1.95
N GLN A 379 -4.54 -11.85 1.81
CA GLN A 379 -5.99 -11.63 1.63
C GLN A 379 -6.62 -10.84 2.79
N ASP A 380 -6.18 -11.07 4.03
CA ASP A 380 -6.68 -10.35 5.20
C ASP A 380 -6.28 -8.86 5.18
N VAL A 381 -5.06 -8.56 4.68
CA VAL A 381 -4.58 -7.20 4.44
C VAL A 381 -5.37 -6.53 3.32
N ALA A 382 -5.56 -7.20 2.19
CA ALA A 382 -6.34 -6.69 1.06
C ALA A 382 -7.80 -6.39 1.45
N THR A 383 -8.42 -7.29 2.23
CA THR A 383 -9.78 -7.08 2.77
C THR A 383 -9.82 -5.84 3.67
N ARG A 384 -8.84 -5.72 4.58
CA ARG A 384 -8.76 -4.54 5.45
C ARG A 384 -8.58 -3.26 4.64
N TRP A 385 -7.79 -3.28 3.58
CA TRP A 385 -7.62 -2.12 2.70
C TRP A 385 -8.92 -1.71 2.01
N ALA A 386 -9.77 -2.66 1.64
CA ALA A 386 -11.10 -2.36 1.12
C ALA A 386 -11.99 -1.70 2.19
N ASP A 387 -11.87 -2.14 3.45
CA ASP A 387 -12.62 -1.58 4.57
C ASP A 387 -12.15 -0.18 5.01
N LEU A 388 -10.91 0.22 4.65
CA LEU A 388 -10.35 1.54 5.02
C LEU A 388 -11.18 2.72 4.49
N ALA A 389 -11.92 2.54 3.39
CA ALA A 389 -12.81 3.58 2.88
C ALA A 389 -13.94 3.93 3.88
N GLY A 390 -14.37 2.95 4.68
CA GLY A 390 -15.32 3.13 5.79
C GLY A 390 -14.66 3.52 7.11
N ASP A 391 -13.33 3.39 7.23
CA ASP A 391 -12.56 3.73 8.43
C ASP A 391 -12.30 5.24 8.50
N ARG A 392 -13.36 6.02 8.74
CA ARG A 392 -13.29 7.49 8.85
C ARG A 392 -12.86 7.91 10.26
N PRO A 393 -11.89 8.84 10.41
CA PRO A 393 -11.68 9.49 11.71
C PRO A 393 -12.98 10.22 12.08
N ALA A 394 -13.50 10.19 13.30
CA ALA A 394 -13.12 9.49 14.51
C ALA A 394 -14.40 9.27 15.33
N ARG A 395 -14.35 8.37 16.32
CA ARG A 395 -15.39 8.23 17.36
C ARG A 395 -15.81 9.59 17.98
N SER A 396 -14.97 10.62 17.86
CA SER A 396 -15.21 12.01 18.29
C SER A 396 -16.30 12.76 17.51
N PHE A 397 -16.70 12.31 16.31
CA PHE A 397 -17.77 12.94 15.52
C PHE A 397 -19.12 12.21 15.65
N VAL A 398 -19.12 11.00 16.20
CA VAL A 398 -20.32 10.14 16.28
C VAL A 398 -21.46 10.79 17.06
N THR A 399 -21.13 11.59 18.08
CA THR A 399 -22.11 12.27 18.94
C THR A 399 -22.28 13.75 18.60
N ARG A 400 -21.66 14.26 17.53
CA ARG A 400 -21.73 15.68 17.20
C ARG A 400 -22.98 16.00 16.38
N PRO A 401 -23.53 17.23 16.49
CA PRO A 401 -24.68 17.66 15.69
C PRO A 401 -24.41 17.54 14.19
N ARG A 402 -25.44 17.13 13.44
CA ARG A 402 -25.39 16.84 12.01
C ARG A 402 -26.55 17.52 11.29
N CYS A 403 -26.30 18.00 10.08
CA CYS A 403 -27.32 18.62 9.24
C CYS A 403 -27.30 17.94 7.86
N PRO A 404 -28.40 17.27 7.47
CA PRO A 404 -28.49 16.67 6.15
C PRO A 404 -28.47 17.74 5.08
N LEU A 405 -27.76 17.48 3.99
CA LEU A 405 -27.67 18.42 2.88
C LEU A 405 -28.77 18.13 1.83
N PRO A 406 -29.24 19.17 1.10
CA PRO A 406 -30.11 18.97 -0.05
C PRO A 406 -29.49 18.02 -1.08
N ALA A 407 -30.33 17.26 -1.79
CA ALA A 407 -29.85 16.32 -2.81
C ALA A 407 -28.93 17.01 -3.83
N ALA A 408 -27.77 16.39 -4.08
CA ALA A 408 -26.87 16.79 -5.16
C ALA A 408 -27.46 16.40 -6.52
N GLY A 409 -27.12 17.14 -7.57
CA GLY A 409 -27.69 16.93 -8.90
C GLY A 409 -28.12 18.21 -9.61
N LEU A 410 -27.62 19.37 -9.16
CA LEU A 410 -27.88 20.62 -9.87
C LEU A 410 -27.32 20.50 -11.30
N PRO A 411 -28.07 20.96 -12.32
CA PRO A 411 -27.59 20.97 -13.70
C PRO A 411 -26.27 21.74 -13.78
N VAL A 412 -25.31 21.22 -14.54
CA VAL A 412 -24.04 21.89 -14.82
C VAL A 412 -24.12 22.44 -16.25
N PRO A 413 -24.27 23.77 -16.43
CA PRO A 413 -24.33 24.36 -17.76
C PRO A 413 -23.08 24.01 -18.57
N GLY A 414 -23.24 23.61 -19.83
CA GLY A 414 -22.13 23.42 -20.76
C GLY A 414 -21.41 22.07 -20.71
N THR A 415 -21.84 21.12 -19.87
CA THR A 415 -21.40 19.72 -20.00
C THR A 415 -22.38 18.92 -20.85
N PHE A 416 -21.88 18.29 -21.92
CA PHE A 416 -22.60 17.34 -22.80
C PHE A 416 -24.04 17.72 -23.19
N GLY A 417 -24.27 18.98 -23.57
CA GLY A 417 -25.55 19.41 -24.13
C GLY A 417 -26.67 19.68 -23.12
N ALA A 418 -26.39 19.68 -21.81
CA ALA A 418 -27.33 20.18 -20.82
C ALA A 418 -27.52 21.70 -20.99
N GLY A 419 -28.77 22.12 -21.20
CA GLY A 419 -29.14 23.54 -21.28
C GLY A 419 -28.83 24.27 -19.98
N ALA A 420 -28.46 25.55 -20.09
CA ALA A 420 -28.22 26.43 -18.96
C ALA A 420 -29.54 26.71 -18.21
N GLY A 421 -29.97 25.77 -17.36
CA GLY A 421 -31.01 26.02 -16.37
C GLY A 421 -30.38 26.72 -15.18
N GLN A 422 -30.76 27.98 -14.92
CA GLN A 422 -30.44 28.62 -13.65
C GLN A 422 -31.07 27.80 -12.51
N PRO A 423 -30.31 27.42 -11.47
CA PRO A 423 -30.89 26.86 -10.27
C PRO A 423 -32.00 27.80 -9.77
N ALA A 424 -33.17 27.25 -9.45
CA ALA A 424 -34.21 28.02 -8.79
C ALA A 424 -33.61 28.62 -7.51
N GLY A 425 -33.74 29.93 -7.34
CA GLY A 425 -33.02 30.69 -6.33
C GLY A 425 -33.18 30.11 -4.93
N ASP A 426 -32.10 29.50 -4.42
CA ASP A 426 -31.91 29.18 -3.02
C ASP A 426 -31.28 30.40 -2.34
N PRO A 427 -32.04 31.18 -1.54
CA PRO A 427 -31.52 32.37 -0.87
C PRO A 427 -30.39 32.05 0.11
N SER A 428 -30.27 30.80 0.57
CA SER A 428 -29.24 30.36 1.51
C SER A 428 -27.93 29.94 0.83
N GLY A 429 -27.96 29.62 -0.48
CA GLY A 429 -26.82 29.05 -1.20
C GLY A 429 -26.45 27.61 -0.77
N MET A 430 -27.22 26.98 0.12
CA MET A 430 -26.92 25.64 0.64
C MET A 430 -27.05 24.54 -0.39
N ALA A 431 -27.98 24.65 -1.36
CA ALA A 431 -28.08 23.70 -2.47
C ALA A 431 -26.84 23.75 -3.37
N GLU A 432 -26.29 24.95 -3.59
CA GLU A 432 -25.04 25.13 -4.33
C GLU A 432 -23.86 24.50 -3.58
N ILE A 433 -23.73 24.79 -2.29
CA ILE A 433 -22.69 24.20 -1.42
C ILE A 433 -22.80 22.67 -1.39
N ALA A 434 -24.00 22.12 -1.19
CA ALA A 434 -24.24 20.68 -1.15
C ALA A 434 -23.79 19.99 -2.44
N ASP A 435 -24.14 20.56 -3.59
CA ASP A 435 -23.75 20.01 -4.89
C ASP A 435 -22.24 20.13 -5.14
N VAL A 436 -21.61 21.24 -4.73
CA VAL A 436 -20.14 21.40 -4.77
C VAL A 436 -19.46 20.34 -3.93
N LEU A 437 -19.89 20.13 -2.68
CA LEU A 437 -19.32 19.13 -1.78
C LEU A 437 -19.43 17.72 -2.37
N ALA A 438 -20.60 17.35 -2.92
CA ALA A 438 -20.81 16.07 -3.57
C ALA A 438 -19.90 15.88 -4.80
N ARG A 439 -19.76 16.91 -5.64
CA ARG A 439 -18.94 16.84 -6.86
C ARG A 439 -17.45 16.88 -6.61
N VAL A 440 -17.00 17.43 -5.50
CA VAL A 440 -15.57 17.55 -5.18
C VAL A 440 -15.08 16.37 -4.36
N GLY A 441 -15.83 15.97 -3.33
CA GLY A 441 -15.41 14.94 -2.38
C GLY A 441 -16.41 13.81 -2.19
N GLY A 442 -17.63 13.89 -2.74
CA GLY A 442 -18.69 12.90 -2.57
C GLY A 442 -18.81 11.85 -3.68
N PHE A 443 -19.86 11.03 -3.57
CA PHE A 443 -20.25 10.05 -4.59
C PHE A 443 -21.03 10.71 -5.74
N ARG A 444 -20.98 10.09 -6.92
CA ARG A 444 -21.75 10.55 -8.10
C ARG A 444 -23.24 10.39 -7.91
N ASP A 445 -23.60 9.31 -7.25
CA ASP A 445 -24.94 9.03 -6.74
C ASP A 445 -24.80 8.93 -5.22
N THR A 446 -25.49 9.78 -4.48
CA THR A 446 -25.44 9.79 -3.01
C THR A 446 -26.12 8.57 -2.41
N ASP A 447 -27.00 7.90 -3.15
CA ASP A 447 -27.72 6.70 -2.72
C ASP A 447 -27.02 5.41 -3.20
N ASP A 448 -26.18 5.49 -4.23
CA ASP A 448 -25.40 4.37 -4.76
C ASP A 448 -23.87 4.63 -4.75
N PRO A 449 -23.16 4.21 -3.67
CA PRO A 449 -21.70 4.27 -3.62
C PRO A 449 -20.99 3.52 -4.76
N ALA A 450 -21.64 2.55 -5.42
CA ALA A 450 -21.08 1.84 -6.56
C ALA A 450 -20.96 2.72 -7.81
N ALA A 451 -21.70 3.84 -7.87
CA ALA A 451 -21.54 4.86 -8.90
C ALA A 451 -20.17 5.56 -8.85
N GLY A 452 -19.41 5.34 -7.77
CA GLY A 452 -18.08 5.89 -7.58
C GLY A 452 -18.08 7.39 -7.30
N ARG A 453 -16.91 8.01 -7.36
CA ARG A 453 -16.71 9.43 -7.06
C ARG A 453 -16.49 10.25 -8.33
N TRP A 454 -16.69 11.55 -8.21
CA TRP A 454 -16.33 12.50 -9.27
C TRP A 454 -14.81 12.66 -9.38
N ALA A 455 -14.15 12.98 -8.26
CA ALA A 455 -12.70 13.06 -8.18
C ALA A 455 -12.08 11.68 -7.83
N PRO A 456 -10.88 11.35 -8.38
CA PRO A 456 -10.12 10.19 -7.95
C PRO A 456 -9.73 10.32 -6.47
N SER A 457 -9.48 9.17 -5.85
CA SER A 457 -9.26 9.13 -4.40
C SER A 457 -8.51 7.86 -3.97
N GLY A 458 -7.22 7.75 -4.30
CA GLY A 458 -6.33 6.69 -3.82
C GLY A 458 -6.93 5.27 -3.78
N GLY A 459 -7.55 4.81 -4.87
CA GLY A 459 -8.22 3.52 -4.91
C GLY A 459 -9.53 3.46 -4.10
N SER A 460 -10.34 4.53 -4.20
CA SER A 460 -11.62 4.73 -3.50
C SER A 460 -11.54 4.83 -1.98
N LEU A 461 -10.38 5.25 -1.45
CA LEU A 461 -10.13 5.41 -0.01
C LEU A 461 -10.64 6.73 0.57
N ALA A 462 -11.34 7.56 -0.20
CA ALA A 462 -11.78 8.91 0.16
C ALA A 462 -10.69 9.75 0.84
N SER A 463 -9.56 9.91 0.14
CA SER A 463 -8.31 10.51 0.58
C SER A 463 -8.40 12.00 0.83
N VAL A 464 -9.31 12.70 0.14
CA VAL A 464 -9.61 14.11 0.35
C VAL A 464 -10.87 14.23 1.18
N GLU A 465 -10.71 14.76 2.39
CA GLU A 465 -11.81 15.16 3.27
C GLU A 465 -12.08 16.65 3.08
N LEU A 466 -13.37 17.02 3.08
CA LEU A 466 -13.79 18.39 2.90
C LEU A 466 -14.27 18.99 4.21
N TYR A 467 -13.74 20.17 4.52
CA TYR A 467 -14.18 21.01 5.62
C TYR A 467 -14.73 22.32 5.06
N LEU A 468 -15.85 22.77 5.60
CA LEU A 468 -16.52 24.00 5.22
C LEU A 468 -16.48 24.97 6.40
N LEU A 469 -15.92 26.16 6.19
CA LEU A 469 -15.98 27.25 7.15
C LEU A 469 -16.93 28.32 6.60
N THR A 470 -17.88 28.74 7.42
CA THR A 470 -18.90 29.74 7.05
C THR A 470 -18.91 30.91 8.01
N ARG A 471 -19.76 31.89 7.72
CA ARG A 471 -20.17 32.86 8.75
C ARG A 471 -21.19 32.22 9.69
N GLU A 472 -21.32 32.81 10.86
CA GLU A 472 -22.29 32.37 11.88
C GLU A 472 -23.72 32.50 11.33
N GLY A 473 -24.55 31.49 11.61
CA GLY A 473 -25.95 31.44 11.18
C GLY A 473 -26.20 31.05 9.71
N GLN A 474 -25.14 30.78 8.93
CA GLN A 474 -25.28 30.36 7.53
C GLN A 474 -25.68 28.88 7.37
N VAL A 475 -25.25 28.04 8.31
CA VAL A 475 -25.66 26.63 8.41
C VAL A 475 -26.45 26.45 9.70
N ASP A 476 -27.53 25.67 9.65
CA ASP A 476 -28.33 25.32 10.82
C ASP A 476 -27.62 24.25 11.68
N LEU A 477 -26.44 24.61 12.19
CA LEU A 477 -25.59 23.83 13.08
C LEU A 477 -24.83 24.77 14.02
N PRO A 478 -24.46 24.32 15.23
CA PRO A 478 -23.63 25.11 16.12
C PRO A 478 -22.22 25.31 15.54
N GLY A 479 -21.67 26.50 15.79
CA GLY A 479 -20.34 26.90 15.33
C GLY A 479 -20.30 27.37 13.88
N THR A 480 -19.11 27.38 13.30
CA THR A 480 -18.85 27.84 11.92
C THR A 480 -17.91 26.94 11.14
N VAL A 481 -17.47 25.82 11.75
CA VAL A 481 -16.52 24.88 11.16
C VAL A 481 -17.21 23.54 11.04
N PHE A 482 -17.37 23.06 9.82
CA PHE A 482 -18.10 21.85 9.50
C PHE A 482 -17.23 20.88 8.72
N ARG A 483 -17.40 19.59 8.97
CA ARG A 483 -16.84 18.53 8.14
C ARG A 483 -17.94 17.94 7.28
N TYR A 484 -17.65 17.70 6.02
CA TYR A 484 -18.56 17.00 5.12
C TYR A 484 -18.44 15.48 5.32
N ASP A 485 -19.58 14.84 5.63
CA ASP A 485 -19.74 13.39 5.56
C ASP A 485 -20.25 13.00 4.18
N ASP A 486 -19.34 12.49 3.37
CA ASP A 486 -19.60 12.06 2.01
C ASP A 486 -20.43 10.77 1.92
N THR A 487 -20.50 9.98 2.99
CA THR A 487 -21.26 8.71 3.01
C THR A 487 -22.73 8.91 3.27
N HIS A 488 -23.09 9.91 4.08
CA HIS A 488 -24.48 10.24 4.40
C HIS A 488 -24.97 11.52 3.71
N HIS A 489 -24.09 12.23 3.00
CA HIS A 489 -24.35 13.53 2.41
C HIS A 489 -24.84 14.56 3.45
N GLU A 490 -24.02 14.77 4.50
CA GLU A 490 -24.37 15.64 5.64
C GLU A 490 -23.18 16.52 6.06
N LEU A 491 -23.46 17.61 6.77
CA LEU A 491 -22.45 18.37 7.51
C LEU A 491 -22.42 17.95 8.98
N ILE A 492 -21.23 17.88 9.55
CA ILE A 492 -20.99 17.59 10.97
C ILE A 492 -20.32 18.81 11.60
N ALA A 493 -20.88 19.31 12.71
CA ALA A 493 -20.28 20.39 13.48
C ALA A 493 -18.94 19.94 14.10
N VAL A 494 -17.84 20.61 13.74
CA VAL A 494 -16.49 20.29 14.23
C VAL A 494 -16.23 20.90 15.59
N ARG A 495 -16.84 22.05 15.91
CA ARG A 495 -16.72 22.72 17.20
C ARG A 495 -18.00 23.50 17.51
N PRO A 496 -18.44 23.57 18.77
CA PRO A 496 -19.62 24.35 19.13
C PRO A 496 -19.33 25.85 19.17
N GLU A 497 -18.11 26.28 19.50
CA GLU A 497 -17.75 27.70 19.50
C GLU A 497 -17.53 28.21 18.06
N PRO A 498 -18.18 29.31 17.66
CA PRO A 498 -17.89 29.98 16.39
C PRO A 498 -16.42 30.37 16.27
N VAL A 499 -15.84 30.11 15.12
CA VAL A 499 -14.52 30.61 14.70
C VAL A 499 -14.75 31.65 13.61
N PRO A 500 -14.46 32.93 13.88
CA PRO A 500 -14.50 33.97 12.87
C PRO A 500 -13.57 33.66 11.68
N LEU A 501 -13.99 33.98 10.47
CA LEU A 501 -13.21 33.68 9.25
C LEU A 501 -11.85 34.41 9.23
N ASP A 502 -11.76 35.63 9.77
CA ASP A 502 -10.51 36.38 9.92
C ASP A 502 -9.50 35.64 10.82
N ARG A 503 -10.00 34.98 11.87
CA ARG A 503 -9.17 34.12 12.73
C ARG A 503 -8.73 32.85 12.00
N ALA A 504 -9.64 32.20 11.27
CA ALA A 504 -9.33 30.95 10.56
C ALA A 504 -8.37 31.16 9.38
N LEU A 505 -8.45 32.31 8.71
CA LEU A 505 -7.64 32.68 7.55
C LEU A 505 -6.38 33.48 7.90
N ARG A 506 -6.13 33.77 9.18
CA ARG A 506 -5.02 34.60 9.67
C ARG A 506 -3.65 34.23 9.09
N SER A 507 -3.42 32.94 8.88
CA SER A 507 -2.14 32.40 8.38
C SER A 507 -2.15 32.10 6.89
N THR A 508 -3.16 32.59 6.17
CA THR A 508 -3.30 32.50 4.71
C THR A 508 -3.13 33.87 4.06
N ASP A 509 -3.02 33.89 2.74
CA ASP A 509 -3.06 35.09 1.90
C ASP A 509 -4.48 35.48 1.46
N LEU A 510 -5.51 34.78 1.94
CA LEU A 510 -6.92 35.07 1.66
C LEU A 510 -7.50 36.09 2.66
N ARG A 511 -8.42 36.93 2.18
CA ARG A 511 -9.07 37.99 2.99
C ARG A 511 -10.50 37.60 3.36
N ALA A 512 -10.81 37.58 4.66
CA ALA A 512 -12.11 37.15 5.16
C ALA A 512 -13.29 38.03 4.69
N GLU A 513 -13.03 39.31 4.41
CA GLU A 513 -13.99 40.27 3.89
C GLU A 513 -14.46 39.96 2.46
N ASP A 514 -13.63 39.29 1.67
CA ASP A 514 -13.86 39.09 0.23
C ASP A 514 -14.47 37.71 -0.09
N VAL A 515 -14.77 36.89 0.93
CA VAL A 515 -15.14 35.48 0.73
C VAL A 515 -16.54 35.16 1.24
N GLY A 516 -17.32 34.38 0.50
CA GLY A 516 -18.61 33.87 0.97
C GLY A 516 -18.44 32.80 2.04
N HIS A 517 -17.68 31.77 1.70
CA HIS A 517 -17.30 30.65 2.57
C HIS A 517 -15.92 30.12 2.18
N VAL A 518 -15.33 29.29 3.03
CA VAL A 518 -14.02 28.67 2.78
C VAL A 518 -14.19 27.17 2.74
N LEU A 519 -13.69 26.54 1.67
CA LEU A 519 -13.57 25.10 1.57
C LEU A 519 -12.11 24.71 1.84
N VAL A 520 -11.88 23.86 2.83
CA VAL A 520 -10.56 23.33 3.16
C VAL A 520 -10.52 21.85 2.80
N MET A 521 -9.52 21.47 2.02
CA MET A 521 -9.24 20.08 1.67
C MET A 521 -8.19 19.52 2.61
N VAL A 522 -8.46 18.35 3.16
CA VAL A 522 -7.62 17.68 4.14
C VAL A 522 -7.28 16.28 3.63
N ALA A 523 -5.99 15.96 3.60
CA ALA A 523 -5.52 14.61 3.33
C ALA A 523 -5.81 13.69 4.51
N ALA A 524 -6.52 12.60 4.27
CA ALA A 524 -6.60 11.48 5.21
C ALA A 524 -5.37 10.57 5.08
N HIS A 525 -4.21 11.10 5.47
CA HIS A 525 -2.90 10.48 5.27
C HIS A 525 -2.82 9.07 5.85
N GLN A 526 -3.33 8.84 7.06
CA GLN A 526 -3.28 7.52 7.71
C GLN A 526 -3.95 6.42 6.86
N ARG A 527 -5.11 6.72 6.27
CA ARG A 527 -5.83 5.78 5.39
C ARG A 527 -5.03 5.46 4.14
N LEU A 528 -4.44 6.47 3.52
CA LEU A 528 -3.56 6.28 2.37
C LEU A 528 -2.31 5.49 2.75
N ALA A 529 -1.64 5.86 3.84
CA ALA A 529 -0.39 5.25 4.32
C ALA A 529 -0.57 3.77 4.66
N ALA A 530 -1.75 3.38 5.18
CA ALA A 530 -2.06 1.99 5.45
C ALA A 530 -2.03 1.09 4.21
N LYS A 531 -2.26 1.64 3.00
CA LYS A 531 -2.22 0.92 1.72
C LYS A 531 -0.98 1.22 0.88
N TYR A 532 -0.53 2.47 0.87
CA TYR A 532 0.50 2.98 -0.04
C TYR A 532 1.84 3.30 0.65
N GLY A 533 1.94 3.13 1.97
CA GLY A 533 3.17 3.42 2.72
C GLY A 533 3.67 4.84 2.48
N GLY A 534 4.97 5.01 2.22
CA GLY A 534 5.58 6.32 1.98
C GLY A 534 5.05 7.07 0.75
N PHE A 535 4.50 6.37 -0.25
CA PHE A 535 3.90 7.01 -1.44
C PHE A 535 2.60 7.75 -1.11
N ALA A 536 1.99 7.49 0.04
CA ALA A 536 0.74 8.11 0.47
C ALA A 536 0.79 9.64 0.50
N TYR A 537 1.92 10.24 0.87
CA TYR A 537 2.04 11.69 0.94
C TYR A 537 1.90 12.33 -0.46
N ARG A 538 2.65 11.83 -1.46
CA ARG A 538 2.54 12.27 -2.85
C ARG A 538 1.17 11.99 -3.44
N LEU A 539 0.60 10.83 -3.16
CA LEU A 539 -0.74 10.47 -3.64
C LEU A 539 -1.82 11.41 -3.07
N ALA A 540 -1.72 11.79 -1.80
CA ALA A 540 -2.64 12.74 -1.19
C ALA A 540 -2.60 14.12 -1.88
N GLN A 541 -1.41 14.59 -2.27
CA GLN A 541 -1.27 15.85 -3.00
C GLN A 541 -1.82 15.76 -4.43
N LEU A 542 -1.63 14.62 -5.11
CA LEU A 542 -2.23 14.38 -6.43
C LEU A 542 -3.75 14.34 -6.38
N ASP A 543 -4.31 13.63 -5.39
CA ASP A 543 -5.76 13.56 -5.18
C ASP A 543 -6.32 14.95 -4.83
N ALA A 544 -5.62 15.74 -4.01
CA ALA A 544 -5.99 17.12 -3.70
C ALA A 544 -5.98 17.99 -4.97
N GLY A 545 -4.97 17.88 -5.83
CA GLY A 545 -4.94 18.59 -7.11
C GLY A 545 -6.10 18.23 -8.05
N CYS A 546 -6.54 16.98 -8.03
CA CYS A 546 -7.74 16.56 -8.74
C CYS A 546 -9.01 17.18 -8.14
N ALA A 547 -9.12 17.20 -6.81
CA ALA A 547 -10.25 17.80 -6.11
C ALA A 547 -10.31 19.33 -6.30
N THR A 548 -9.18 20.05 -6.27
CA THR A 548 -9.13 21.50 -6.54
C THR A 548 -9.49 21.81 -8.00
N THR A 549 -9.04 21.00 -8.95
CA THR A 549 -9.43 21.14 -10.37
C THR A 549 -10.93 20.93 -10.55
N GLN A 550 -11.49 19.91 -9.88
CA GLN A 550 -12.91 19.63 -9.91
C GLN A 550 -13.73 20.76 -9.27
N LEU A 551 -13.27 21.32 -8.14
CA LEU A 551 -13.88 22.49 -7.51
C LEU A 551 -13.93 23.67 -8.47
N SER A 552 -12.79 24.01 -9.08
CA SER A 552 -12.68 25.10 -10.05
C SER A 552 -13.62 24.89 -11.24
N ALA A 553 -13.70 23.68 -11.79
CA ALA A 553 -14.59 23.38 -12.91
C ALA A 553 -16.07 23.55 -12.54
N VAL A 554 -16.49 23.07 -11.37
CA VAL A 554 -17.87 23.18 -10.89
C VAL A 554 -18.24 24.64 -10.63
N LEU A 555 -17.40 25.40 -9.93
CA LEU A 555 -17.68 26.80 -9.62
C LEU A 555 -17.63 27.69 -10.88
N HIS A 556 -16.68 27.45 -11.78
CA HIS A 556 -16.61 28.17 -13.05
C HIS A 556 -17.87 27.97 -13.90
N SER A 557 -18.43 26.75 -13.93
CA SER A 557 -19.68 26.47 -14.64
C SER A 557 -20.90 27.24 -14.10
N ARG A 558 -20.77 27.79 -12.88
CA ARG A 558 -21.80 28.57 -12.17
C ARG A 558 -21.55 30.07 -12.18
N GLY A 559 -20.38 30.50 -12.66
CA GLY A 559 -19.94 31.89 -12.53
C GLY A 559 -19.59 32.30 -11.09
N THR A 560 -19.37 31.33 -10.21
CA THR A 560 -18.96 31.57 -8.82
C THR A 560 -17.43 31.69 -8.76
N PRO A 561 -16.85 32.79 -8.25
CA PRO A 561 -15.40 32.94 -8.15
C PRO A 561 -14.81 31.98 -7.10
N VAL A 562 -13.57 31.56 -7.36
CA VAL A 562 -12.77 30.75 -6.44
C VAL A 562 -11.32 31.22 -6.45
N ASP A 563 -10.77 31.46 -5.26
CA ASP A 563 -9.37 31.82 -5.06
C ASP A 563 -8.73 30.82 -4.09
N PHE A 564 -7.53 30.37 -4.40
CA PHE A 564 -6.79 29.42 -3.58
C PHE A 564 -5.72 30.14 -2.77
N ALA A 565 -5.57 29.77 -1.50
CA ALA A 565 -4.46 30.25 -0.70
C ALA A 565 -3.14 29.68 -1.24
N SER A 566 -2.11 30.52 -1.33
CA SER A 566 -0.75 30.07 -1.68
C SER A 566 0.05 29.54 -0.48
N ALA A 567 -0.39 29.84 0.74
CA ALA A 567 0.19 29.35 1.98
C ALA A 567 -0.85 29.28 3.11
N TRP A 568 -0.58 28.45 4.12
CA TRP A 568 -1.39 28.34 5.35
C TRP A 568 -0.52 27.91 6.53
N GLY A 569 -0.91 28.30 7.74
CA GLY A 569 -0.23 27.95 8.98
C GLY A 569 -0.78 26.69 9.66
N HIS A 570 -0.05 26.21 10.68
CA HIS A 570 -0.46 25.06 11.49
C HIS A 570 -1.73 25.33 12.33
N ASP A 571 -2.02 26.59 12.64
CA ASP A 571 -3.21 27.04 13.37
C ASP A 571 -4.54 26.69 12.66
N LEU A 572 -4.51 26.54 11.33
CA LEU A 572 -5.66 26.05 10.58
C LEU A 572 -5.95 24.58 10.91
N ALA A 573 -4.92 23.73 11.05
CA ALA A 573 -5.09 22.33 11.42
C ALA A 573 -5.68 22.18 12.83
N GLU A 574 -5.27 23.02 13.77
CA GLU A 574 -5.86 23.09 15.12
C GLU A 574 -7.32 23.54 15.07
N THR A 575 -7.65 24.53 14.23
CA THR A 575 -9.02 25.03 14.04
C THR A 575 -9.97 23.94 13.56
N LEU A 576 -9.47 23.03 12.72
CA LEU A 576 -10.21 21.92 12.12
C LEU A 576 -10.23 20.64 12.98
N ASP A 577 -9.60 20.66 14.16
CA ASP A 577 -9.47 19.48 15.06
C ASP A 577 -8.81 18.28 14.36
N LEU A 578 -7.79 18.55 13.51
CA LEU A 578 -7.08 17.51 12.77
C LEU A 578 -6.16 16.70 13.68
N VAL A 579 -6.10 15.39 13.45
CA VAL A 579 -5.18 14.51 14.17
C VAL A 579 -3.76 14.65 13.61
N PRO A 580 -2.77 15.14 14.39
CA PRO A 580 -1.41 15.30 13.90
C PRO A 580 -0.80 13.99 13.39
N GLY A 581 -0.19 14.03 12.21
CA GLY A 581 0.41 12.85 11.56
C GLY A 581 -0.58 12.00 10.76
N ASP A 582 -1.86 11.97 11.14
CA ASP A 582 -2.90 11.22 10.43
C ASP A 582 -3.60 12.07 9.36
N GLN A 583 -3.67 13.38 9.56
CA GLN A 583 -4.33 14.34 8.67
C GLN A 583 -3.50 15.62 8.49
N TYR A 584 -3.58 16.23 7.32
CA TYR A 584 -3.01 17.56 7.06
C TYR A 584 -3.76 18.30 5.95
N VAL A 585 -3.75 19.64 6.00
CA VAL A 585 -4.36 20.50 4.99
C VAL A 585 -3.57 20.41 3.67
N THR A 586 -4.27 20.22 2.56
CA THR A 586 -3.70 20.16 1.21
C THR A 586 -4.12 21.32 0.32
N ALA A 587 -5.26 21.94 0.57
CA ALA A 587 -5.69 23.15 -0.12
C ALA A 587 -6.69 23.95 0.72
N VAL A 588 -6.68 25.26 0.53
CA VAL A 588 -7.64 26.20 1.13
C VAL A 588 -8.21 27.04 -0.01
N ALA A 589 -9.53 27.04 -0.16
CA ALA A 589 -10.22 27.74 -1.24
C ALA A 589 -11.26 28.72 -0.66
N ALA A 590 -11.11 29.99 -0.99
CA ALA A 590 -12.14 31.01 -0.86
C ALA A 590 -13.18 30.82 -1.97
N VAL A 591 -14.46 30.74 -1.62
CA VAL A 591 -15.54 30.52 -2.58
C VAL A 591 -16.61 31.60 -2.46
N GLY A 592 -16.92 32.21 -3.61
CA GLY A 592 -17.98 33.20 -3.77
C GLY A 592 -17.69 34.54 -3.10
N ASP A 593 -18.55 35.51 -3.39
CA ASP A 593 -18.53 36.83 -2.75
C ASP A 593 -19.14 36.77 -1.34
N PRO A 594 -18.79 37.71 -0.43
CA PRO A 594 -19.46 37.84 0.85
C PRO A 594 -20.97 38.07 0.65
N PRO A 595 -21.84 37.51 1.52
CA PRO A 595 -23.27 37.76 1.45
C PRO A 595 -23.53 39.27 1.59
N ARG A 596 -24.33 39.83 0.68
CA ARG A 596 -24.71 41.26 0.76
C ARG A 596 -25.39 41.52 2.11
N PRO A 597 -25.01 42.57 2.85
CA PRO A 597 -25.71 42.94 4.07
C PRO A 597 -27.20 43.17 3.75
N PRO A 598 -28.12 42.82 4.66
CA PRO A 598 -29.53 43.09 4.46
C PRO A 598 -29.71 44.57 4.15
N SER A 599 -30.36 44.87 3.02
CA SER A 599 -30.70 46.22 2.61
C SER A 599 -31.35 46.95 3.79
N ALA A 600 -30.77 48.07 4.22
CA ALA A 600 -31.31 48.91 5.30
C ALA A 600 -32.70 49.52 4.98
N ASN A 601 -33.30 49.17 3.86
CA ASN A 601 -34.63 49.60 3.40
C ASN A 601 -35.68 48.48 3.42
N ALA A 602 -35.59 47.51 4.33
CA ALA A 602 -36.78 46.73 4.68
C ALA A 602 -37.71 47.63 5.51
N PRO A 603 -38.97 47.88 5.09
CA PRO A 603 -39.92 48.63 5.89
C PRO A 603 -40.11 47.89 7.22
N ARG A 604 -39.97 48.61 8.33
CA ARG A 604 -40.40 48.10 9.64
C ARG A 604 -41.91 47.92 9.58
N GLU A 605 -42.38 46.68 9.53
CA GLU A 605 -43.78 46.37 9.83
C GLU A 605 -44.03 46.71 11.30
N ASN A 606 -45.01 47.58 11.52
CA ASN A 606 -45.56 47.96 12.82
C ASN A 606 -46.62 46.97 13.25
#